data_AF-A0A2G9T7Y5-F1
#
_entry.id   AF-A0A2G9T7Y5-F1
#
_cell.length_a   1.000
_cell.length_b   1.000
_cell.length_c   1.000
_cell.angle_alpha   90.00
_cell.angle_beta   90.00
_cell.angle_gamma   90.00
#
_symmetry.space_group_name_H-M   'P 1'
#
loop_
_entity.id
_entity.type
_entity.pdbx_description
1 polymer ?
#
loop_
_entity_poly.entity_id
_entity_poly.type
_entity_poly.pdbx_seq_one_letter_code
_entity_poly.pdbx_strand_id
1 'polypeptide(L)'
;MEWMLLHDIMLTGYDENGNTKGEPSLRLKPERLKWEIPEPAVAAIEVSMKVAQGLIDDVEMALLVWTDYGKGFIKKLGVSPDAYLQMVLQYTYYKVFSALLHCFRSEMAVFLRFSSLSSGRFWERAFRKRYTMFIAFVKNQQKFCLTYEASMTRLYREGRTETVRSCTTKSSEFVLSMLDPSKKREERLALLRKACDYHQELYRDAMCGKGVDRHLFALYVIKRYLEEESP
;
A
#
# COMPACT_ATOMS: atom_id res chain seq x y z
N MET A 1 16.11 -18.72 -9.98
CA MET A 1 15.30 -18.96 -8.76
C MET A 1 14.98 -20.44 -8.60
N GLU A 2 14.55 -21.13 -9.67
CA GLU A 2 14.34 -22.60 -9.65
C GLU A 2 15.61 -23.40 -9.33
N TRP A 3 16.81 -22.97 -9.77
CA TRP A 3 18.05 -23.71 -9.50
C TRP A 3 18.42 -23.78 -8.01
N MET A 4 18.18 -22.71 -7.24
CA MET A 4 18.39 -22.72 -5.77
C MET A 4 17.37 -23.63 -5.08
N LEU A 5 16.09 -23.55 -5.46
CA LEU A 5 15.04 -24.40 -4.90
C LEU A 5 15.29 -25.88 -5.20
N LEU A 6 15.71 -26.22 -6.42
CA LEU A 6 15.99 -27.60 -6.82
C LEU A 6 17.21 -28.14 -6.08
N HIS A 7 18.28 -27.35 -5.95
CA HIS A 7 19.46 -27.72 -5.16
C HIS A 7 19.08 -27.92 -3.69
N ASP A 8 18.26 -27.05 -3.12
CA ASP A 8 17.91 -27.14 -1.70
C ASP A 8 17.07 -28.39 -1.37
N ILE A 9 16.15 -28.72 -2.28
CA ILE A 9 15.27 -29.89 -2.17
C ILE A 9 16.03 -31.20 -2.47
N MET A 10 16.88 -31.22 -3.50
CA MET A 10 17.54 -32.44 -4.00
C MET A 10 18.84 -32.76 -3.26
N LEU A 11 19.59 -31.76 -2.79
CA LEU A 11 20.94 -31.94 -2.23
C LEU A 11 21.04 -31.65 -0.73
N THR A 12 20.35 -30.63 -0.21
CA THR A 12 20.40 -30.22 1.21
C THR A 12 19.12 -30.57 2.00
N GLY A 13 18.32 -31.50 1.46
CA GLY A 13 16.92 -31.75 1.82
C GLY A 13 16.61 -31.89 3.31
N TYR A 14 15.34 -31.76 3.68
CA TYR A 14 14.86 -31.76 5.06
C TYR A 14 14.20 -33.09 5.45
N ASP A 15 14.21 -33.45 6.74
CA ASP A 15 13.44 -34.55 7.31
C ASP A 15 11.96 -34.17 7.50
N GLU A 16 11.14 -35.13 7.94
CA GLU A 16 9.70 -34.94 8.18
C GLU A 16 9.36 -33.92 9.28
N ASN A 17 10.34 -33.57 10.13
CA ASN A 17 10.23 -32.56 11.19
C ASN A 17 10.75 -31.19 10.73
N GLY A 18 11.21 -31.07 9.49
CA GLY A 18 11.76 -29.83 8.92
C GLY A 18 13.22 -29.55 9.28
N ASN A 19 13.96 -30.52 9.80
CA ASN A 19 15.41 -30.38 10.04
C ASN A 19 16.20 -30.71 8.77
N THR A 20 17.31 -30.01 8.53
CA THR A 20 18.24 -30.32 7.44
C THR A 20 18.80 -31.74 7.60
N LYS A 21 18.71 -32.57 6.55
CA LYS A 21 19.27 -33.93 6.54
C LYS A 21 20.79 -33.87 6.57
N GLY A 22 21.38 -34.70 7.41
CA GLY A 22 22.83 -34.79 7.64
C GLY A 22 23.16 -34.65 9.12
N GLU A 23 24.33 -35.12 9.51
CA GLU A 23 24.85 -34.87 10.86
C GLU A 23 25.48 -33.46 10.89
N PRO A 24 25.09 -32.58 11.83
CA PRO A 24 25.75 -31.29 12.00
C PRO A 24 27.24 -31.52 12.25
N SER A 25 28.09 -31.11 11.31
CA SER A 25 29.54 -31.20 11.46
C SER A 25 30.06 -30.35 12.63
N LEU A 26 29.26 -29.38 13.07
CA LEU A 26 29.55 -28.47 14.17
C LEU A 26 28.33 -28.33 15.09
N ARG A 27 28.39 -28.91 16.29
CA ARG A 27 27.36 -28.72 17.33
C ARG A 27 27.80 -27.59 18.26
N LEU A 28 27.69 -26.35 17.80
CA LEU A 28 27.91 -25.18 18.65
C LEU A 28 26.77 -25.05 19.66
N LYS A 29 27.10 -24.83 20.93
CA LYS A 29 26.11 -24.41 21.92
C LYS A 29 25.84 -22.92 21.67
N PRO A 30 24.56 -22.48 21.60
CA PRO A 30 24.26 -21.06 21.50
C PRO A 30 24.92 -20.29 22.65
N GLU A 31 25.75 -19.31 22.31
CA GLU A 31 26.38 -18.44 23.30
C GLU A 31 25.63 -17.12 23.39
N ARG A 32 25.27 -16.71 24.60
CA ARG A 32 24.60 -15.44 24.84
C ARG A 32 25.60 -14.30 24.62
N LEU A 33 25.34 -13.46 23.62
CA LEU A 33 26.08 -12.22 23.43
C LEU A 33 25.90 -11.31 24.65
N LYS A 34 27.02 -10.93 25.26
CA LYS A 34 27.06 -10.03 26.41
C LYS A 34 27.47 -8.64 25.93
N TRP A 35 26.69 -7.64 26.33
CA TRP A 35 26.93 -6.25 26.00
C TRP A 35 27.08 -5.48 27.30
N GLU A 36 28.14 -4.69 27.42
CA GLU A 36 28.24 -3.68 28.47
C GLU A 36 27.47 -2.44 27.98
N ILE A 37 26.35 -2.15 28.64
CA ILE A 37 25.44 -1.07 28.23
C ILE A 37 25.59 0.08 29.24
N PRO A 38 26.34 1.14 28.91
CA PRO A 38 26.54 2.26 29.82
C PRO A 38 25.23 3.06 29.99
N GLU A 39 25.12 3.83 31.07
CA GLU A 39 23.90 4.59 31.40
C GLU A 39 23.37 5.47 30.23
N PRO A 40 24.21 6.18 29.45
CA PRO A 40 23.73 6.93 28.29
C PRO A 40 23.07 6.04 27.22
N ALA A 41 23.56 4.80 27.04
CA ALA A 41 22.97 3.85 26.10
C ALA A 41 21.64 3.28 26.63
N VAL A 42 21.53 3.03 27.93
CA VAL A 42 20.25 2.65 28.57
C VAL A 42 19.21 3.75 28.36
N ALA A 43 19.57 5.00 28.61
CA ALA A 43 18.68 6.14 28.38
C ALA A 43 18.25 6.25 26.91
N ALA A 44 19.17 6.03 25.96
CA ALA A 44 18.85 6.01 24.54
C ALA A 44 17.86 4.89 24.16
N ILE A 45 18.05 3.68 24.71
CA ILE A 45 17.15 2.53 24.52
C ILE A 45 15.74 2.87 25.01
N GLU A 46 15.60 3.48 26.18
CA GLU A 46 14.29 3.86 26.73
C GLU A 46 13.58 4.91 25.87
N VAL A 47 14.32 5.90 25.35
CA VAL A 47 13.78 6.89 24.42
C VAL A 47 13.33 6.23 23.13
N SER A 48 14.17 5.37 22.53
CA SER A 48 13.82 4.62 21.31
C SER A 48 12.59 3.74 21.51
N MET A 49 12.44 3.11 22.68
CA MET A 49 11.26 2.30 22.98
C MET A 49 9.98 3.15 23.04
N LYS A 50 10.03 4.33 23.67
CA LYS A 50 8.87 5.25 23.69
C LYS A 50 8.48 5.71 22.28
N VAL A 51 9.47 5.99 21.42
CA VAL A 51 9.23 6.33 20.01
C VAL A 51 8.60 5.16 19.27
N ALA A 52 9.16 3.95 19.40
CA ALA A 52 8.65 2.76 18.75
C ALA A 52 7.21 2.43 19.18
N GLN A 53 6.91 2.53 20.48
CA GLN A 53 5.55 2.33 20.98
C GLN A 53 4.59 3.36 20.40
N GLY A 54 4.98 4.63 20.36
CA GLY A 54 4.16 5.68 19.76
C GLY A 54 3.87 5.46 18.27
N LEU A 55 4.81 4.86 17.53
CA LEU A 55 4.61 4.47 16.13
C LEU A 55 3.67 3.26 16.01
N ILE A 56 3.83 2.24 16.87
CA ILE A 56 2.96 1.05 16.89
C ILE A 56 1.51 1.45 17.18
N ASP A 57 1.30 2.32 18.16
CA ASP A 57 -0.03 2.77 18.57
C ASP A 57 -0.71 3.65 17.50
N ASP A 58 0.03 4.18 16.53
CA ASP A 58 -0.48 4.99 15.42
C ASP A 58 -0.79 4.18 14.15
N VAL A 59 -0.47 2.88 14.13
CA VAL A 59 -0.75 1.98 13.00
C VAL A 59 -2.10 1.30 13.17
N GLU A 60 -3.00 1.53 12.21
CA GLU A 60 -4.25 0.78 12.07
C GLU A 60 -4.10 -0.25 10.93
N MET A 61 -4.30 -1.53 11.24
CA MET A 61 -4.20 -2.63 10.28
C MET A 61 -5.47 -3.49 10.32
N ALA A 62 -6.05 -3.75 9.16
CA ALA A 62 -7.18 -4.66 9.01
C ALA A 62 -6.85 -5.73 7.98
N LEU A 63 -7.11 -7.00 8.31
CA LEU A 63 -7.01 -8.13 7.39
C LEU A 63 -8.41 -8.50 6.90
N LEU A 64 -8.69 -8.25 5.62
CA LEU A 64 -9.94 -8.65 4.98
C LEU A 64 -9.70 -9.88 4.10
N VAL A 65 -10.31 -11.01 4.46
CA VAL A 65 -10.28 -12.24 3.65
C VAL A 65 -11.55 -12.30 2.81
N TRP A 66 -11.41 -12.14 1.50
CA TRP A 66 -12.52 -12.23 0.55
C TRP A 66 -12.67 -13.67 0.03
N THR A 67 -13.84 -14.28 0.20
CA THR A 67 -14.09 -15.68 -0.16
C THR A 67 -15.16 -15.88 -1.25
N ASP A 68 -15.89 -14.83 -1.62
CA ASP A 68 -17.01 -14.94 -2.58
C ASP A 68 -16.56 -15.34 -3.99
N TYR A 69 -15.38 -14.88 -4.41
CA TYR A 69 -14.79 -15.23 -5.71
C TYR A 69 -13.28 -14.99 -5.72
N GLY A 70 -12.60 -15.54 -6.73
CA GLY A 70 -11.17 -15.35 -6.95
C GLY A 70 -10.78 -15.19 -8.41
N LYS A 71 -9.50 -15.42 -8.71
CA LYS A 71 -8.91 -15.24 -10.05
C LYS A 71 -9.67 -15.95 -11.18
N GLY A 72 -10.30 -17.08 -10.90
CA GLY A 72 -11.07 -17.85 -11.89
C GLY A 72 -12.28 -17.07 -12.42
N PHE A 73 -13.02 -16.38 -11.53
CA PHE A 73 -14.13 -15.51 -11.92
C PHE A 73 -13.62 -14.31 -12.72
N ILE A 74 -12.57 -13.64 -12.22
CA ILE A 74 -12.04 -12.43 -12.85
C ILE A 74 -11.55 -12.71 -14.27
N LYS A 75 -10.87 -13.85 -14.48
CA LYS A 75 -10.44 -14.27 -15.82
C LYS A 75 -11.60 -14.51 -16.79
N LYS A 76 -12.78 -14.96 -16.32
CA LYS A 76 -13.98 -15.09 -17.17
C LYS A 76 -14.52 -13.74 -17.66
N LEU A 77 -14.21 -12.64 -16.96
CA LEU A 77 -14.55 -11.29 -17.42
C LEU A 77 -13.61 -10.78 -18.52
N GLY A 78 -12.50 -11.50 -18.78
CA GLY A 78 -11.49 -11.15 -19.79
C GLY A 78 -10.47 -10.12 -19.32
N VAL A 79 -10.23 -10.00 -18.00
CA VAL A 79 -9.30 -9.02 -17.42
C VAL A 79 -8.28 -9.68 -16.47
N SER A 80 -7.15 -9.02 -16.25
CA SER A 80 -6.14 -9.45 -15.27
C SER A 80 -6.66 -9.32 -13.83
N PRO A 81 -6.46 -10.33 -12.95
CA PRO A 81 -6.83 -10.24 -11.53
C PRO A 81 -6.21 -9.06 -10.80
N ASP A 82 -4.96 -8.77 -11.10
CA ASP A 82 -4.21 -7.66 -10.51
C ASP A 82 -4.79 -6.30 -10.93
N ALA A 83 -4.96 -6.10 -12.24
CA ALA A 83 -5.59 -4.91 -12.79
C ALA A 83 -7.04 -4.72 -12.29
N TYR A 84 -7.79 -5.81 -12.14
CA TYR A 84 -9.14 -5.77 -11.58
C TYR A 84 -9.14 -5.26 -10.14
N LEU A 85 -8.26 -5.79 -9.29
CA LEU A 85 -8.13 -5.35 -7.90
C LEU A 85 -7.70 -3.89 -7.82
N GLN A 86 -6.78 -3.44 -8.68
CA GLN A 86 -6.40 -2.03 -8.77
C GLN A 86 -7.60 -1.13 -9.13
N MET A 87 -8.45 -1.53 -10.08
CA MET A 87 -9.67 -0.78 -10.41
C MET A 87 -10.70 -0.78 -9.27
N VAL A 88 -10.83 -1.89 -8.54
CA VAL A 88 -11.67 -1.98 -7.34
C VAL A 88 -11.14 -1.07 -6.23
N LEU A 89 -9.83 -0.97 -6.04
CA LEU A 89 -9.22 -0.02 -5.10
C LEU A 89 -9.50 1.43 -5.50
N GLN A 90 -9.36 1.78 -6.78
CA GLN A 90 -9.71 3.12 -7.28
C GLN A 90 -11.19 3.46 -7.03
N TYR A 91 -12.10 2.53 -7.34
CA TYR A 91 -13.52 2.70 -7.11
C TYR A 91 -13.86 2.83 -5.63
N THR A 92 -13.33 1.92 -4.81
CA THR A 92 -13.57 1.89 -3.36
C THR A 92 -13.07 3.18 -2.74
N TYR A 93 -11.85 3.62 -3.07
CA TYR A 93 -11.32 4.87 -2.56
C TYR A 93 -12.22 6.06 -2.93
N TYR A 94 -12.55 6.21 -4.21
CA TYR A 94 -13.39 7.32 -4.67
C TYR A 94 -14.78 7.32 -4.03
N LYS A 95 -15.39 6.13 -3.87
CA LYS A 95 -16.73 5.97 -3.29
C LYS A 95 -16.75 6.13 -1.77
N VAL A 96 -15.84 5.50 -1.04
CA VAL A 96 -15.77 5.57 0.42
C VAL A 96 -15.48 7.00 0.87
N PHE A 97 -14.63 7.71 0.12
CA PHE A 97 -14.39 9.13 0.35
C PHE A 97 -15.66 9.99 0.15
N SER A 98 -16.57 9.58 -0.75
CA SER A 98 -17.88 10.21 -0.94
C SER A 98 -18.90 9.81 0.13
N ALA A 99 -18.88 8.57 0.62
CA ALA A 99 -19.89 8.01 1.54
C ALA A 99 -19.66 8.35 3.02
N LEU A 100 -18.41 8.38 3.49
CA LEU A 100 -18.05 8.79 4.86
C LEU A 100 -18.56 10.22 5.17
N LEU A 101 -18.66 11.08 4.15
CA LEU A 101 -19.25 12.42 4.25
C LEU A 101 -20.72 12.40 4.73
N HIS A 102 -21.52 11.45 4.25
CA HIS A 102 -22.94 11.36 4.61
C HIS A 102 -23.13 10.88 6.05
N CYS A 103 -22.34 9.90 6.50
CA CYS A 103 -22.40 9.36 7.86
C CYS A 103 -21.90 10.38 8.91
N PHE A 104 -20.83 11.13 8.60
CA PHE A 104 -20.28 12.12 9.53
C PHE A 104 -21.06 13.45 9.56
N ARG A 105 -21.78 13.83 8.50
CA ARG A 105 -22.69 15.00 8.56
C ARG A 105 -23.83 14.79 9.56
N SER A 106 -24.34 13.56 9.71
CA SER A 106 -25.30 13.22 10.76
C SER A 106 -24.69 13.26 12.16
N GLU A 107 -23.47 12.78 12.34
CA GLU A 107 -22.81 12.75 13.66
C GLU A 107 -22.29 14.14 14.11
N MET A 108 -21.78 14.98 13.20
CA MET A 108 -21.37 16.35 13.54
C MET A 108 -22.54 17.25 13.94
N ALA A 109 -23.73 17.04 13.37
CA ALA A 109 -24.95 17.74 13.79
C ALA A 109 -25.35 17.38 15.23
N VAL A 110 -25.08 16.13 15.65
CA VAL A 110 -25.25 15.68 17.04
C VAL A 110 -24.15 16.25 17.94
N PHE A 111 -22.90 16.29 17.47
CA PHE A 111 -21.76 16.77 18.26
C PHE A 111 -21.75 18.29 18.50
N LEU A 112 -22.14 19.12 17.51
CA LEU A 112 -22.29 20.58 17.70
C LEU A 112 -23.38 20.92 18.74
N ARG A 113 -24.33 20.01 19.00
CA ARG A 113 -25.28 20.12 20.11
C ARG A 113 -24.68 19.72 21.47
N PHE A 114 -23.63 18.90 21.48
CA PHE A 114 -22.98 18.42 22.71
C PHE A 114 -21.78 19.28 23.14
N SER A 115 -21.08 19.95 22.23
CA SER A 115 -19.92 20.80 22.56
C SER A 115 -20.28 22.05 23.37
N SER A 116 -21.57 22.40 23.48
CA SER A 116 -22.05 23.45 24.38
C SER A 116 -22.14 23.01 25.86
N LEU A 117 -21.89 21.72 26.16
CA LEU A 117 -22.23 21.12 27.45
C LEU A 117 -21.05 20.57 28.27
N SER A 118 -19.80 20.53 27.77
CA SER A 118 -18.69 20.04 28.61
C SER A 118 -17.29 20.53 28.23
N SER A 119 -16.57 21.04 29.22
CA SER A 119 -15.16 21.49 29.19
C SER A 119 -14.22 20.36 29.62
N GLY A 120 -13.76 19.51 28.70
CA GLY A 120 -12.88 18.37 29.01
C GLY A 120 -11.66 18.23 28.08
N ARG A 121 -10.46 18.49 28.62
CA ARG A 121 -9.15 18.43 27.91
C ARG A 121 -8.75 17.02 27.38
N PHE A 122 -9.40 15.96 27.83
CA PHE A 122 -9.14 14.58 27.35
C PHE A 122 -9.65 14.36 25.92
N TRP A 123 -10.78 15.01 25.57
CA TRP A 123 -11.36 14.92 24.23
C TRP A 123 -10.52 15.63 23.17
N GLU A 124 -9.76 16.66 23.54
CA GLU A 124 -9.01 17.49 22.59
C GLU A 124 -7.93 16.74 21.81
N ARG A 125 -7.21 15.77 22.40
CA ARG A 125 -6.09 15.09 21.71
C ARG A 125 -6.54 14.02 20.72
N ALA A 126 -7.51 13.17 21.10
CA ALA A 126 -8.12 12.19 20.20
C ALA A 126 -8.93 12.89 19.09
N PHE A 127 -9.59 14.01 19.43
CA PHE A 127 -10.30 14.84 18.47
C PHE A 127 -9.35 15.56 17.51
N ARG A 128 -8.21 16.10 17.94
CA ARG A 128 -7.28 16.83 17.05
C ARG A 128 -6.69 15.94 15.95
N LYS A 129 -6.32 14.67 16.25
CA LYS A 129 -5.89 13.71 15.20
C LYS A 129 -7.02 13.41 14.21
N ARG A 130 -8.23 13.14 14.70
CA ARG A 130 -9.42 12.92 13.84
C ARG A 130 -9.82 14.17 13.07
N TYR A 131 -9.65 15.36 13.63
CA TYR A 131 -10.03 16.65 13.06
C TYR A 131 -9.01 17.15 12.01
N THR A 132 -7.72 16.88 12.17
CA THR A 132 -6.71 17.17 11.15
C THR A 132 -6.84 16.23 9.95
N MET A 133 -7.08 14.93 10.20
CA MET A 133 -7.47 13.98 9.17
C MET A 133 -8.79 14.43 8.50
N PHE A 134 -9.76 14.92 9.27
CA PHE A 134 -11.02 15.49 8.80
C PHE A 134 -10.84 16.74 7.91
N ILE A 135 -9.93 17.68 8.22
CA ILE A 135 -9.68 18.85 7.35
C ILE A 135 -8.98 18.44 6.05
N ALA A 136 -8.06 17.47 6.09
CA ALA A 136 -7.51 16.88 4.87
C ALA A 136 -8.58 16.10 4.08
N PHE A 137 -9.48 15.42 4.78
CA PHE A 137 -10.61 14.63 4.27
C PHE A 137 -11.71 15.52 3.63
N VAL A 138 -12.06 16.65 4.23
CA VAL A 138 -13.02 17.62 3.69
C VAL A 138 -12.44 18.38 2.48
N LYS A 139 -11.12 18.54 2.39
CA LYS A 139 -10.46 19.22 1.24
C LYS A 139 -10.28 18.34 -0.01
N ASN A 140 -10.48 17.03 0.09
CA ASN A 140 -10.21 16.05 -0.98
C ASN A 140 -11.47 15.48 -1.66
N GLN A 141 -12.63 16.13 -1.52
CA GLN A 141 -13.91 15.68 -2.11
C GLN A 141 -13.77 15.30 -3.58
N GLN A 142 -14.30 14.13 -3.97
CA GLN A 142 -14.38 13.66 -5.37
C GLN A 142 -13.06 13.69 -6.15
N LYS A 143 -11.92 13.66 -5.45
CA LYS A 143 -10.60 13.58 -6.09
C LYS A 143 -10.15 12.14 -6.17
N PHE A 144 -9.57 11.80 -7.31
CA PHE A 144 -8.82 10.56 -7.45
C PHE A 144 -7.53 10.63 -6.64
N CYS A 145 -7.14 9.51 -6.02
CA CYS A 145 -5.90 9.42 -5.26
C CYS A 145 -4.76 8.99 -6.18
N LEU A 146 -3.65 9.73 -6.14
CA LEU A 146 -2.41 9.29 -6.80
C LEU A 146 -1.95 8.01 -6.12
N THR A 147 -1.98 6.91 -6.88
CA THR A 147 -1.74 5.57 -6.36
C THR A 147 -0.38 5.08 -6.83
N TYR A 148 0.42 4.60 -5.89
CA TYR A 148 1.69 3.93 -6.14
C TYR A 148 1.47 2.42 -6.15
N GLU A 149 1.94 1.77 -7.21
CA GLU A 149 2.06 0.33 -7.29
C GLU A 149 3.47 -0.06 -7.71
N ALA A 150 4.05 -1.04 -7.03
CA ALA A 150 5.39 -1.50 -7.33
C ALA A 150 5.37 -2.55 -8.46
N SER A 151 6.08 -2.28 -9.55
CA SER A 151 6.36 -3.25 -10.61
C SER A 151 7.83 -3.66 -10.56
N MET A 152 8.11 -4.97 -10.60
CA MET A 152 9.47 -5.49 -10.50
C MET A 152 10.23 -5.36 -11.82
N THR A 153 11.43 -4.78 -11.80
CA THR A 153 12.29 -4.61 -12.99
C THR A 153 13.36 -5.70 -13.10
N ARG A 154 13.04 -6.92 -12.69
CA ARG A 154 14.00 -8.06 -12.61
C ARG A 154 14.56 -8.53 -13.95
N LEU A 155 14.06 -8.01 -15.06
CA LEU A 155 14.66 -8.21 -16.39
C LEU A 155 16.03 -7.52 -16.52
N TYR A 156 16.31 -6.55 -15.66
CA TYR A 156 17.58 -5.80 -15.63
C TYR A 156 18.47 -6.27 -14.48
N ARG A 157 19.78 -6.18 -14.69
CA ARG A 157 20.78 -6.42 -13.63
C ARG A 157 20.51 -5.50 -12.45
N GLU A 158 20.48 -6.05 -11.24
CA GLU A 158 20.18 -5.32 -9.99
C GLU A 158 18.81 -4.62 -9.97
N GLY A 159 17.91 -4.99 -10.89
CA GLY A 159 16.56 -4.45 -10.98
C GLY A 159 15.77 -4.66 -9.69
N ARG A 160 15.32 -3.54 -9.11
CA ARG A 160 14.41 -3.51 -7.96
C ARG A 160 12.99 -3.29 -8.45
N THR A 161 12.50 -2.06 -8.41
CA THR A 161 11.11 -1.72 -8.69
C THR A 161 10.97 -0.38 -9.40
N GLU A 162 10.02 -0.31 -10.31
CA GLU A 162 9.47 0.91 -10.92
C GLU A 162 8.05 1.18 -10.37
N THR A 163 7.56 2.41 -10.48
CA THR A 163 6.20 2.82 -10.13
C THR A 163 5.24 2.60 -11.30
N VAL A 164 4.13 1.90 -11.03
CA VAL A 164 2.92 1.92 -11.86
C VAL A 164 1.94 2.91 -11.23
N ARG A 165 1.45 3.86 -12.02
CA ARG A 165 0.49 4.87 -11.58
C ARG A 165 -0.93 4.44 -11.94
N SER A 166 -1.57 3.70 -11.05
CA SER A 166 -2.87 3.03 -11.33
C SER A 166 -4.05 4.01 -11.46
N CYS A 167 -3.90 5.23 -10.92
CA CYS A 167 -4.82 6.34 -11.13
C CYS A 167 -4.57 7.00 -12.49
N THR A 168 -5.38 6.63 -13.48
CA THR A 168 -5.31 7.07 -14.88
C THR A 168 -6.65 7.66 -15.33
N THR A 169 -6.66 8.33 -16.48
CA THR A 169 -7.92 8.77 -17.09
C THR A 169 -8.88 7.60 -17.35
N LYS A 170 -8.36 6.41 -17.69
CA LYS A 170 -9.18 5.21 -17.94
C LYS A 170 -9.77 4.62 -16.67
N SER A 171 -9.00 4.58 -15.58
CA SER A 171 -9.54 4.20 -14.28
C SER A 171 -10.60 5.20 -13.81
N SER A 172 -10.37 6.50 -14.02
CA SER A 172 -11.35 7.55 -13.68
C SER A 172 -12.65 7.43 -14.48
N GLU A 173 -12.56 7.22 -15.81
CA GLU A 173 -13.73 6.97 -16.67
C GLU A 173 -14.58 5.80 -16.15
N PHE A 174 -13.93 4.68 -15.80
CA PHE A 174 -14.59 3.52 -15.22
C PHE A 174 -15.27 3.85 -13.88
N VAL A 175 -14.54 4.45 -12.94
CA VAL A 175 -15.06 4.78 -11.60
C VAL A 175 -16.27 5.70 -11.68
N LEU A 176 -16.21 6.74 -12.52
CA LEU A 176 -17.33 7.67 -12.70
C LEU A 176 -18.55 6.96 -13.30
N SER A 177 -18.36 6.06 -14.26
CA SER A 177 -19.46 5.30 -14.87
C SER A 177 -20.19 4.39 -13.88
N MET A 178 -19.51 3.94 -12.82
CA MET A 178 -20.09 3.12 -11.76
C MET A 178 -20.95 3.92 -10.79
N LEU A 179 -20.82 5.25 -10.78
CA LEU A 179 -21.61 6.16 -9.94
C LEU A 179 -22.76 6.82 -10.71
N ASP A 180 -22.70 6.83 -12.03
CA ASP A 180 -23.72 7.41 -12.90
C ASP A 180 -24.91 6.44 -13.08
N PRO A 181 -26.12 6.77 -12.59
CA PRO A 181 -27.30 5.92 -12.71
C PRO A 181 -27.79 5.76 -14.16
N SER A 182 -27.42 6.66 -15.07
CA SER A 182 -27.80 6.56 -16.49
C SER A 182 -27.01 5.50 -17.26
N LYS A 183 -25.87 5.06 -16.71
CA LYS A 183 -24.97 4.11 -17.38
C LYS A 183 -25.46 2.67 -17.30
N LYS A 184 -25.57 2.05 -18.47
CA LYS A 184 -25.91 0.63 -18.62
C LYS A 184 -24.78 -0.28 -18.16
N ARG A 185 -25.13 -1.52 -17.82
CA ARG A 185 -24.17 -2.54 -17.34
C ARG A 185 -23.09 -2.83 -18.38
N GLU A 186 -23.46 -2.89 -19.64
CA GLU A 186 -22.57 -3.20 -20.77
C GLU A 186 -21.52 -2.10 -20.95
N GLU A 187 -21.92 -0.83 -20.80
CA GLU A 187 -21.01 0.32 -20.85
C GLU A 187 -20.01 0.30 -19.70
N ARG A 188 -20.46 0.00 -18.48
CA ARG A 188 -19.60 -0.12 -17.29
C ARG A 188 -18.59 -1.26 -17.45
N LEU A 189 -19.01 -2.39 -18.00
CA LEU A 189 -18.14 -3.53 -18.26
C LEU A 189 -17.09 -3.21 -19.33
N ALA A 190 -17.47 -2.49 -20.39
CA ALA A 190 -16.54 -2.05 -21.43
C ALA A 190 -15.48 -1.08 -20.87
N LEU A 191 -15.89 -0.12 -20.02
CA LEU A 191 -14.97 0.81 -19.37
C LEU A 191 -14.04 0.10 -18.38
N LEU A 192 -14.54 -0.89 -17.63
CA LEU A 192 -13.72 -1.73 -16.76
C LEU A 192 -12.61 -2.43 -17.56
N ARG A 193 -12.98 -3.11 -18.67
CA ARG A 193 -12.01 -3.81 -19.52
C ARG A 193 -10.95 -2.87 -20.06
N LYS A 194 -11.37 -1.74 -20.62
CA LYS A 194 -10.46 -0.70 -21.13
C LYS A 194 -9.48 -0.21 -20.06
N ALA A 195 -9.96 0.02 -18.83
CA ALA A 195 -9.11 0.46 -17.73
C ALA A 195 -8.13 -0.64 -17.30
N CYS A 196 -8.57 -1.90 -17.22
CA CYS A 196 -7.71 -3.03 -16.89
C CYS A 196 -6.63 -3.29 -17.98
N ASP A 197 -7.00 -3.18 -19.26
CA ASP A 197 -6.07 -3.40 -20.37
C ASP A 197 -4.97 -2.34 -20.39
N TYR A 198 -5.36 -1.06 -20.19
CA TYR A 198 -4.41 0.04 -20.08
C TYR A 198 -3.51 -0.09 -18.84
N HIS A 199 -4.07 -0.54 -17.72
CA HIS A 199 -3.28 -0.82 -16.52
C HIS A 199 -2.23 -1.91 -16.77
N GLN A 200 -2.59 -2.98 -17.48
CA GLN A 200 -1.64 -4.03 -17.85
C GLN A 200 -0.56 -3.55 -18.82
N GLU A 201 -0.88 -2.60 -19.71
CA GLU A 201 0.11 -1.94 -20.56
C GLU A 201 1.13 -1.15 -19.71
N LEU A 202 0.66 -0.30 -18.80
CA LEU A 202 1.53 0.43 -17.86
C LEU A 202 2.41 -0.51 -17.04
N TYR A 203 1.85 -1.63 -16.58
CA TYR A 203 2.60 -2.62 -15.81
C TYR A 203 3.73 -3.24 -16.64
N ARG A 204 3.46 -3.61 -17.89
CA ARG A 204 4.47 -4.15 -18.83
C ARG A 204 5.55 -3.11 -19.14
N ASP A 205 5.16 -1.86 -19.38
CA ASP A 205 6.12 -0.79 -19.66
C ASP A 205 7.01 -0.53 -18.44
N ALA A 206 6.45 -0.50 -17.23
CA ALA A 206 7.22 -0.39 -16.00
C ALA A 206 8.21 -1.55 -15.82
N MET A 207 7.79 -2.80 -16.04
CA MET A 207 8.67 -3.98 -16.00
C MET A 207 9.82 -3.88 -17.00
N CYS A 208 9.54 -3.32 -18.18
CA CYS A 208 10.50 -3.10 -19.27
C CYS A 208 11.24 -1.76 -19.16
N GLY A 209 11.32 -1.17 -17.97
CA GLY A 209 12.14 0.02 -17.70
C GLY A 209 11.69 1.29 -18.42
N LYS A 210 10.44 1.34 -18.89
CA LYS A 210 9.84 2.52 -19.55
C LYS A 210 9.00 3.37 -18.60
N GLY A 211 9.04 3.09 -17.29
CA GLY A 211 8.42 3.94 -16.28
C GLY A 211 9.15 5.28 -16.16
N VAL A 212 8.44 6.28 -15.65
CA VAL A 212 8.93 7.66 -15.58
C VAL A 212 9.48 8.02 -14.19
N ASP A 213 8.99 7.37 -13.13
CA ASP A 213 9.28 7.76 -11.75
C ASP A 213 10.75 7.59 -11.39
N ARG A 214 11.37 6.45 -11.71
CA ARG A 214 12.81 6.25 -11.45
C ARG A 214 13.68 7.11 -12.36
N HIS A 215 13.23 7.38 -13.59
CA HIS A 215 13.94 8.27 -14.50
C HIS A 215 13.97 9.71 -13.96
N LEU A 216 12.82 10.27 -13.56
CA LEU A 216 12.76 11.59 -12.95
C LEU A 216 13.55 11.67 -11.64
N PHE A 217 13.50 10.61 -10.83
CA PHE A 217 14.30 10.54 -9.61
C PHE A 217 15.82 10.57 -9.91
N ALA A 218 16.28 9.87 -10.94
CA ALA A 218 17.68 9.90 -11.35
C ALA A 218 18.11 11.31 -11.78
N LEU A 219 17.27 12.01 -12.57
CA LEU A 219 17.53 13.39 -12.97
C LEU A 219 17.61 14.34 -11.76
N TYR A 220 16.71 14.17 -10.79
CA TYR A 220 16.75 14.91 -9.53
C TYR A 220 18.05 14.66 -8.76
N VAL A 221 18.48 13.40 -8.62
CA VAL A 221 19.74 13.05 -7.93
C VAL A 221 20.94 13.69 -8.62
N ILE A 222 20.98 13.65 -9.95
CA ILE A 222 22.06 14.30 -10.73
C ILE A 222 22.06 15.81 -10.49
N LYS A 223 20.91 16.49 -10.54
CA LYS A 223 20.82 17.93 -10.27
C LYS A 223 21.30 18.29 -8.87
N ARG A 224 20.92 17.49 -7.86
CA ARG A 224 21.39 17.67 -6.47
C ARG A 224 22.89 17.48 -6.34
N TYR A 225 23.48 16.54 -7.08
CA TYR A 225 24.92 16.33 -7.14
C TYR A 225 25.66 17.51 -7.80
N LEU A 226 25.05 18.12 -8.82
CA LEU A 226 25.58 19.30 -9.50
C LEU A 226 25.35 20.61 -8.72
N GLU A 227 24.72 20.55 -7.55
CA GLU A 227 24.34 21.73 -6.74
C GLU A 227 23.45 22.74 -7.49
N GLU A 228 22.74 22.27 -8.51
CA GLU A 228 21.80 23.07 -9.28
C GLU A 228 20.39 22.96 -8.68
N GLU A 229 19.60 24.04 -8.79
CA GLU A 229 18.19 23.98 -8.42
C GLU A 229 17.46 22.99 -9.32
N SER A 230 16.58 22.20 -8.69
CA SER A 230 15.64 21.37 -9.43
C SER A 230 14.62 22.30 -10.10
N PRO A 231 14.31 22.10 -11.40
CA PRO A 231 13.22 22.80 -12.06
C PRO A 231 11.86 22.50 -11.43
#